data_AF-A0A4V3N8D4-F1
#
_entry.id   AF-A0A4V3N8D4-F1
#
_cell.length_a   1.000
_cell.length_b   1.000
_cell.length_c   1.000
_cell.angle_alpha   90.00
_cell.angle_beta   90.00
_cell.angle_gamma   90.00
#
_symmetry.space_group_name_H-M   'P 1'
#
loop_
_entity.id
_entity.type
_entity.pdbx_description
1 polymer ?
#
loop_
_entity_poly.entity_id
_entity_poly.type
_entity_poly.pdbx_seq_one_letter_code
_entity_poly.pdbx_strand_id
1 'polypeptide(L)'
;ANSLTGKARIALQYAFARSGPMSMAPSQFGMFSKSDPSMATPDLEYHVQPLSTDRLGDPLHPFPAITMSVCNLRPDSIGSVHATTPELAVQPEIRLNYLSTVRDREIALRS
;
A
#
# COMPACT_ATOMS: atom_id res chain seq x y z
N ALA A 1 -4.20 17.79 10.12
CA ALA A 1 -4.95 16.58 10.53
C ALA A 1 -4.78 16.22 12.01
N ASN A 2 -3.69 16.64 12.67
CA ASN A 2 -3.34 16.16 14.02
C ASN A 2 -4.05 16.90 15.19
N SER A 3 -5.12 17.65 14.92
CA SER A 3 -5.92 18.34 15.94
C SER A 3 -7.43 18.13 15.70
N LEU A 4 -8.23 18.19 16.77
CA LEU A 4 -9.69 17.98 16.68
C LEU A 4 -10.37 19.06 15.82
N THR A 5 -9.95 20.31 15.95
CA THR A 5 -10.42 21.43 15.12
C THR A 5 -10.06 21.25 13.65
N GLY A 6 -8.84 20.77 13.36
CA GLY A 6 -8.42 20.45 12.00
C GLY A 6 -9.24 19.32 11.38
N LYS A 7 -9.52 18.26 12.15
CA LYS A 7 -10.38 17.15 11.72
C LYS A 7 -11.82 17.62 11.47
N ALA A 8 -12.39 18.44 12.35
CA ALA A 8 -13.73 19.00 12.19
C ALA A 8 -13.82 19.86 10.90
N ARG A 9 -12.81 20.69 10.62
CA ARG A 9 -12.77 21.48 9.38
C ARG A 9 -12.73 20.60 8.13
N ILE A 10 -11.92 19.54 8.13
CA ILE A 10 -11.86 18.57 7.03
C ILE A 10 -13.22 17.88 6.84
N ALA A 11 -13.87 17.47 7.94
CA ALA A 11 -15.19 16.85 7.91
C ALA A 11 -16.25 17.77 7.30
N LEU A 12 -16.30 19.03 7.73
CA LEU A 12 -17.23 20.02 7.21
C LEU A 12 -16.98 20.33 5.74
N GLN A 13 -15.71 20.49 5.32
CA GLN A 13 -15.35 20.73 3.92
C GLN A 13 -15.90 19.62 3.01
N TYR A 14 -15.71 18.37 3.39
CA TYR A 14 -16.23 17.25 2.62
C TYR A 14 -17.77 17.19 2.65
N ALA A 15 -18.39 17.40 3.81
CA ALA A 15 -19.85 17.34 3.95
C ALA A 15 -20.57 18.33 3.01
N PHE A 16 -20.07 19.57 2.93
CA PHE A 16 -20.73 20.63 2.14
C PHE A 16 -20.25 20.74 0.69
N ALA A 17 -18.97 20.48 0.43
CA ALA A 17 -18.37 20.70 -0.88
C ALA A 17 -17.85 19.43 -1.57
N ARG A 18 -17.95 18.26 -0.91
CA ARG A 18 -17.40 16.98 -1.41
C ARG A 18 -15.96 17.09 -1.90
N SER A 19 -15.18 17.94 -1.22
CA SER A 19 -13.81 18.26 -1.57
C SER A 19 -12.89 18.12 -0.36
N GLY A 20 -11.59 18.26 -0.62
CA GLY A 20 -10.55 18.20 0.40
C GLY A 20 -10.04 16.77 0.67
N PRO A 21 -9.26 16.57 1.74
CA PRO A 21 -8.51 15.33 1.95
C PRO A 21 -9.36 14.05 1.99
N MET A 22 -10.63 14.11 2.42
CA MET A 22 -11.51 12.93 2.46
C MET A 22 -12.07 12.53 1.10
N SER A 23 -11.96 13.38 0.07
CA SER A 23 -12.33 13.04 -1.31
C SER A 23 -11.13 12.60 -2.15
N MET A 24 -9.94 12.47 -1.56
CA MET A 24 -8.69 12.18 -2.27
C MET A 24 -8.22 10.75 -1.98
N ALA A 25 -7.69 10.07 -3.00
CA ALA A 25 -7.01 8.79 -2.81
C ALA A 25 -5.75 8.99 -1.93
N PRO A 26 -5.38 8.02 -1.07
CA PRO A 26 -4.17 8.16 -0.24
C PRO A 26 -2.90 8.35 -1.08
N SER A 27 -2.76 7.58 -2.17
CA SER A 27 -1.64 7.66 -3.10
C SER A 27 -1.98 8.65 -4.22
N GLN A 28 -1.30 9.80 -4.23
CA GLN A 28 -1.56 10.90 -5.17
C GLN A 28 -0.62 10.88 -6.37
N PHE A 29 0.53 10.21 -6.23
CA PHE A 29 1.49 10.02 -7.31
C PHE A 29 1.91 8.55 -7.36
N GLY A 30 2.10 8.07 -8.59
CA GLY A 30 2.53 6.70 -8.88
C GLY A 30 3.67 6.70 -9.90
N MET A 31 4.61 5.78 -9.76
CA MET A 31 5.73 5.62 -10.68
C MET A 31 6.00 4.14 -10.94
N PHE A 32 6.19 3.80 -12.22
CA PHE A 32 6.62 2.47 -12.64
C PHE A 32 8.10 2.51 -12.99
N SER A 33 8.87 1.56 -12.44
CA SER A 33 10.30 1.43 -12.75
C SER A 33 10.72 -0.03 -12.88
N LYS A 34 11.92 -0.24 -13.41
CA LYS A 34 12.53 -1.57 -13.53
C LYS A 34 13.45 -1.80 -12.33
N SER A 35 13.33 -2.95 -11.66
CA SER A 35 14.27 -3.37 -10.61
C SER A 35 15.67 -3.65 -11.15
N ASP A 36 15.75 -4.07 -12.42
CA ASP A 36 17.00 -4.32 -13.15
C ASP A 36 16.88 -3.82 -14.61
N PRO A 37 17.93 -3.21 -15.19
CA PRO A 37 17.94 -2.78 -16.60
C PRO A 37 17.57 -3.90 -17.61
N SER A 38 17.81 -5.16 -17.28
CA SER A 38 17.48 -6.32 -18.13
C SER A 38 15.99 -6.62 -18.19
N MET A 39 15.17 -6.06 -17.29
CA MET A 39 13.73 -6.30 -17.29
C MET A 39 13.10 -5.76 -18.58
N ALA A 40 12.23 -6.54 -19.22
CA ALA A 40 11.57 -6.11 -20.47
C ALA A 40 10.67 -4.88 -20.24
N THR A 41 9.86 -4.92 -19.18
CA THR A 41 8.93 -3.87 -18.74
C THR A 41 9.15 -3.55 -17.26
N PRO A 42 8.70 -2.40 -16.74
CA PRO A 42 8.64 -2.14 -15.31
C PRO A 42 8.02 -3.30 -14.52
N ASP A 43 8.63 -3.60 -13.38
CA ASP A 43 8.24 -4.63 -12.43
C ASP A 43 8.12 -4.09 -11.00
N LEU A 44 8.42 -2.80 -10.79
CA LEU A 44 8.17 -2.08 -9.55
C LEU A 44 7.15 -0.96 -9.77
N GLU A 45 6.20 -0.84 -8.85
CA GLU A 45 5.29 0.30 -8.73
C GLU A 45 5.51 1.00 -7.40
N TYR A 46 5.81 2.29 -7.45
CA TYR A 46 5.90 3.15 -6.27
C TYR A 46 4.62 3.95 -6.12
N HIS A 47 4.07 3.97 -4.92
CA HIS A 47 2.98 4.85 -4.52
C HIS A 47 3.49 5.88 -3.54
N VAL A 48 3.21 7.15 -3.82
CA VAL A 48 3.63 8.28 -2.97
C VAL A 48 2.41 8.92 -2.35
N GLN A 49 2.43 8.97 -1.02
CA GLN A 49 1.35 9.49 -0.21
C GLN A 49 1.82 10.78 0.48
N PRO A 50 1.03 11.87 0.45
CA PRO A 50 1.35 13.13 1.11
C PRO A 50 1.10 13.07 2.62
N LEU A 51 1.36 11.91 3.23
CA LEU A 51 1.21 11.61 4.65
C LEU A 51 2.35 10.68 5.06
N SER A 52 2.73 10.71 6.33
CA SER A 52 3.80 9.86 6.86
C SER A 52 3.28 9.00 8.00
N THR A 53 3.62 7.71 7.94
CA THR A 53 3.29 6.67 8.93
C THR A 53 4.25 5.49 8.79
N ASP A 54 4.48 4.74 9.86
CA ASP A 54 5.34 3.55 9.87
C ASP A 54 4.71 2.39 9.08
N ARG A 55 3.40 2.20 9.22
CA ARG A 55 2.63 1.18 8.50
C ARG A 55 1.30 1.77 8.07
N LEU A 56 0.80 1.37 6.91
CA LEU A 56 -0.53 1.78 6.47
C LEU A 56 -1.58 1.35 7.50
N GLY A 57 -2.31 2.32 8.03
CA GLY A 57 -3.30 2.13 9.10
C GLY A 57 -2.85 2.66 10.47
N ASP A 58 -1.55 2.84 10.69
CA ASP A 58 -1.04 3.44 11.93
C ASP A 58 -1.30 4.96 11.99
N PRO A 59 -1.33 5.56 13.19
CA PRO A 59 -1.48 6.99 13.35
C PRO A 59 -0.45 7.78 12.53
N LEU A 60 -0.89 8.88 11.92
CA LEU A 60 0.02 9.75 11.18
C LEU A 60 1.05 10.39 12.09
N HIS A 61 2.27 10.53 11.59
CA HIS A 61 3.31 11.27 12.27
C HIS A 61 2.92 12.73 12.53
N PRO A 62 3.40 13.33 13.63
CA PRO A 62 3.07 14.71 13.99
C PRO A 62 3.81 15.76 13.14
N PHE A 63 4.72 15.34 12.25
CA PHE A 63 5.56 16.21 11.42
C PHE A 63 5.25 16.05 9.91
N PRO A 64 5.53 17.07 9.08
CA PRO A 64 5.37 16.97 7.63
C PRO A 64 6.39 16.00 7.02
N ALA A 65 5.90 14.98 6.34
CA ALA A 65 6.69 14.02 5.58
C ALA A 65 5.77 13.27 4.59
N ILE A 66 6.38 12.43 3.75
CA ILE A 66 5.69 11.56 2.81
C ILE A 66 6.01 10.10 3.12
N THR A 67 5.13 9.19 2.74
CA THR A 67 5.38 7.74 2.73
C THR A 67 5.43 7.29 1.28
N MET A 68 6.48 6.55 0.94
CA MET A 68 6.63 5.87 -0.33
C MET A 68 6.56 4.37 -0.07
N SER A 69 5.61 3.69 -0.72
CA SER A 69 5.53 2.23 -0.72
C SER A 69 5.86 1.68 -2.10
N VAL A 70 6.57 0.57 -2.15
CA VAL A 70 6.90 -0.12 -3.40
C VAL A 70 6.18 -1.47 -3.46
N CYS A 71 5.70 -1.82 -4.65
CA CYS A 71 5.08 -3.09 -4.96
C CYS A 71 5.90 -3.81 -6.04
N ASN A 72 6.31 -5.05 -5.78
CA ASN A 72 6.83 -5.94 -6.82
C ASN A 72 5.64 -6.49 -7.62
N LEU A 73 5.52 -6.08 -8.87
CA LEU A 73 4.42 -6.41 -9.77
C LEU A 73 4.58 -7.77 -10.44
N ARG A 74 5.79 -8.36 -10.38
CA ARG A 74 6.11 -9.63 -11.03
C ARG A 74 6.87 -10.54 -10.06
N PRO A 75 6.25 -10.89 -8.91
CA PRO A 75 6.88 -11.78 -7.94
C PRO A 75 6.98 -13.19 -8.50
N ASP A 76 8.08 -13.88 -8.16
CA ASP A 76 8.23 -15.32 -8.43
C ASP A 76 7.57 -16.17 -7.33
N SER A 77 7.37 -15.60 -6.15
CA SER A 77 6.68 -16.23 -5.02
C SER A 77 5.22 -16.52 -5.36
N ILE A 78 4.82 -17.77 -5.14
CA ILE A 78 3.46 -18.25 -5.36
C ILE A 78 2.84 -18.73 -4.04
N GLY A 79 1.66 -18.20 -3.75
CA GLY A 79 0.82 -18.61 -2.62
C GLY A 79 -0.19 -19.71 -2.98
N SER A 80 -1.04 -20.06 -2.03
CA SER A 80 -2.19 -20.95 -2.26
C SER A 80 -3.36 -20.60 -1.34
N VAL A 81 -4.57 -21.00 -1.77
CA VAL A 81 -5.80 -20.87 -1.01
C VAL A 81 -6.53 -22.21 -1.06
N HIS A 82 -6.87 -22.77 0.09
CA HIS A 82 -7.55 -24.06 0.19
C HIS A 82 -8.73 -23.99 1.16
N ALA A 83 -9.88 -24.50 0.73
CA ALA A 83 -10.98 -24.75 1.64
C ALA A 83 -10.58 -25.88 2.60
N THR A 84 -10.77 -25.66 3.89
CA THR A 84 -10.44 -26.64 4.94
C THR A 84 -11.67 -27.44 5.39
N THR A 85 -12.86 -26.97 5.04
CA THR A 85 -14.17 -27.52 5.44
C THR A 85 -15.23 -27.14 4.39
N PRO A 86 -16.32 -27.91 4.25
CA PRO A 86 -17.48 -27.50 3.47
C PRO A 86 -18.32 -26.39 4.11
N GLU A 87 -18.09 -26.03 5.37
CA GLU A 87 -18.86 -24.99 6.07
C GLU A 87 -18.52 -23.57 5.58
N LEU A 88 -19.53 -22.87 5.05
CA LEU A 88 -19.36 -21.55 4.42
C LEU A 88 -18.95 -20.43 5.39
N ALA A 89 -19.20 -20.60 6.69
CA ALA A 89 -18.85 -19.61 7.71
C ALA A 89 -17.36 -19.65 8.09
N VAL A 90 -16.65 -20.72 7.72
CA VAL A 90 -15.24 -20.92 8.09
C VAL A 90 -14.33 -20.36 6.99
N GLN A 91 -13.35 -19.56 7.40
CA GLN A 91 -12.40 -18.99 6.46
C GLN A 91 -11.49 -20.08 5.86
N PRO A 92 -11.14 -19.98 4.56
CA PRO A 92 -10.19 -20.91 3.95
C PRO A 92 -8.79 -20.69 4.53
N GLU A 93 -7.92 -21.68 4.36
CA GLU A 93 -6.50 -21.50 4.59
C GLU A 93 -5.88 -20.67 3.46
N ILE A 94 -5.30 -19.53 3.79
CA ILE A 94 -4.63 -18.63 2.83
C ILE A 94 -3.14 -18.57 3.17
N ARG A 95 -2.30 -19.08 2.27
CA ARG A 95 -0.84 -19.00 2.38
C ARG A 95 -0.29 -18.10 1.30
N LEU A 96 0.15 -16.90 1.66
CA LEU A 96 0.63 -15.90 0.68
C LEU A 96 2.03 -16.21 0.15
N ASN A 97 2.89 -16.83 0.97
CA ASN A 97 4.28 -17.17 0.65
C ASN A 97 5.11 -16.00 0.10
N TYR A 98 4.84 -14.76 0.54
CA TYR A 98 5.64 -13.60 0.14
C TYR A 98 7.10 -13.80 0.51
N LEU A 99 8.00 -13.39 -0.39
CA LEU A 99 9.45 -13.52 -0.21
C LEU A 99 9.90 -14.98 0.01
N SER A 100 9.16 -15.95 -0.50
CA SER A 100 9.58 -17.36 -0.48
C SER A 100 10.72 -17.64 -1.46
N THR A 101 10.85 -16.85 -2.52
CA THR A 101 11.91 -16.98 -3.52
C THR A 101 13.10 -16.09 -3.17
N VAL A 102 14.29 -16.47 -3.63
CA VAL A 102 15.50 -15.64 -3.49
C VAL A 102 15.35 -14.34 -4.30
N ARG A 103 14.81 -14.44 -5.52
CA ARG A 103 14.62 -13.28 -6.40
C ARG A 103 13.78 -12.18 -5.76
N ASP A 104 12.65 -12.53 -5.15
CA ASP A 104 11.77 -11.52 -4.54
C ASP A 104 12.42 -10.85 -3.32
N ARG A 105 13.22 -11.59 -2.55
CA ARG A 105 14.02 -11.01 -1.46
C ARG A 105 15.07 -10.04 -1.98
N GLU A 106 15.76 -10.40 -3.05
CA GLU A 106 16.77 -9.53 -3.67
C GLU A 106 16.14 -8.25 -4.22
N ILE A 107 14.99 -8.35 -4.90
CA ILE A 107 14.25 -7.18 -5.38
C ILE A 107 13.84 -6.30 -4.19
N ALA A 108 13.27 -6.87 -3.13
CA ALA A 108 12.83 -6.13 -1.96
C ALA A 108 13.98 -5.42 -1.20
N LEU A 109 15.21 -5.95 -1.26
CA LEU A 109 16.39 -5.31 -0.67
C LEU A 109 16.97 -4.18 -1.55
N ARG A 110 16.73 -4.22 -2.86
CA ARG A 110 17.28 -3.27 -3.83
C ARG A 110 16.33 -2.12 -4.18
N SER A 111 15.03 -2.32 -3.95
CA SER A 111 13.94 -1.39 -4.29
C SER A 111 13.79 -0.20 -3.35
#